data_AF-A0A254RDY6-F1
#
_entry.id   AF-A0A254RDY6-F1
#
_cell.length_a   1.000
_cell.length_b   1.000
_cell.length_c   1.000
_cell.angle_alpha   90.00
_cell.angle_beta   90.00
_cell.angle_gamma   90.00
#
_symmetry.space_group_name_H-M   'P 1'
#
loop_
_entity.id
_entity.type
_entity.pdbx_description
1 polymer ?
#
loop_
_entity_poly.entity_id
_entity_poly.type
_entity_poly.pdbx_seq_one_letter_code
_entity_poly.pdbx_strand_id
1 'polypeptide(L)' 'MRDDYRDIIDLPYPRNDWNFLMKHPRMSVADRAKIFHPFAALRGHAEALDATAERKQDAVENEFTLDDQDFGA' A
#
# COMPACT_ATOMS: atom_id res chain seq x y z
N MET A 1 -1.31 -15.80 -27.65
CA MET A 1 -2.01 -16.70 -26.71
C MET A 1 -3.08 -15.86 -26.03
N ARG A 2 -4.32 -16.33 -25.98
CA ARG A 2 -5.29 -15.76 -25.04
C ARG A 2 -5.03 -16.46 -23.73
N ASP A 3 -4.62 -15.71 -22.72
CA ASP A 3 -4.47 -16.22 -21.36
C ASP A 3 -5.88 -16.47 -20.81
N ASP A 4 -6.41 -17.62 -21.17
CA ASP A 4 -7.75 -18.04 -20.78
C ASP A 4 -7.67 -18.63 -19.38
N TYR A 5 -7.71 -17.75 -18.38
CA TYR A 5 -7.70 -18.11 -16.96
C TYR A 5 -8.94 -18.86 -16.48
N ARG A 6 -9.77 -19.38 -17.39
CA ARG A 6 -11.01 -20.13 -17.08
C ARG A 6 -10.77 -21.33 -16.18
N ASP A 7 -9.58 -21.90 -16.21
CA ASP A 7 -9.16 -23.02 -15.37
C ASP A 7 -8.90 -22.62 -13.92
N ILE A 8 -8.62 -21.32 -13.64
CA ILE A 8 -8.24 -20.85 -12.30
C ILE A 8 -9.15 -19.77 -11.71
N ILE A 9 -9.92 -19.03 -12.52
CA ILE A 9 -10.65 -17.83 -12.08
C ILE A 9 -11.78 -18.13 -11.10
N ASP A 10 -12.42 -19.30 -11.24
CA ASP A 10 -13.54 -19.74 -10.39
C ASP A 10 -13.10 -20.71 -9.28
N LEU A 11 -11.78 -20.91 -9.10
CA LEU A 11 -11.29 -21.80 -8.06
C LEU A 11 -11.55 -21.23 -6.66
N PRO A 12 -11.97 -22.06 -5.70
CA PRO A 12 -12.14 -21.63 -4.33
C PRO A 12 -10.79 -21.24 -3.72
N TYR A 13 -10.77 -20.17 -2.93
CA TYR A 13 -9.58 -19.77 -2.20
C TYR A 13 -9.16 -20.90 -1.22
N PRO A 14 -7.90 -21.35 -1.21
CA PRO A 14 -7.46 -22.62 -0.59
C PRO A 14 -7.33 -22.55 0.95
N ARG A 15 -8.28 -21.95 1.67
CA ARG A 15 -8.22 -21.80 3.14
C ARG A 15 -8.21 -23.13 3.89
N ASN A 16 -8.78 -24.16 3.29
CA ASN A 16 -8.98 -25.48 3.90
C ASN A 16 -8.01 -26.54 3.34
N ASP A 17 -7.18 -26.18 2.36
CA ASP A 17 -6.13 -27.07 1.87
C ASP A 17 -4.99 -27.07 2.90
N TRP A 18 -4.83 -28.21 3.59
CA TRP A 18 -3.81 -28.40 4.60
C TRP A 18 -2.38 -28.15 4.07
N ASN A 19 -2.11 -28.55 2.83
CA ASN A 19 -0.81 -28.33 2.20
C ASN A 19 -0.55 -26.84 1.97
N PHE A 20 -1.57 -26.09 1.55
CA PHE A 20 -1.49 -24.64 1.40
C PHE A 20 -1.27 -23.93 2.74
N LEU A 21 -2.03 -24.30 3.78
CA LEU A 21 -1.98 -23.64 5.08
C LEU A 21 -0.67 -23.92 5.84
N MET A 22 -0.08 -25.11 5.68
CA MET A 22 1.23 -25.45 6.26
C MET A 22 2.37 -24.71 5.56
N LYS A 23 2.29 -24.56 4.24
CA LYS A 23 3.27 -23.80 3.45
C LYS A 23 3.17 -22.29 3.65
N HIS A 24 1.95 -21.79 3.87
CA HIS A 24 1.63 -20.37 4.03
C HIS A 24 0.83 -20.13 5.32
N PRO A 25 1.46 -20.26 6.50
CA PRO A 25 0.78 -20.04 7.77
C PRO A 25 0.29 -18.60 7.88
N ARG A 26 -0.90 -18.41 8.46
CA ARG A 26 -1.44 -17.06 8.69
C ARG A 26 -0.61 -16.34 9.74
N MET A 27 -0.21 -15.12 9.43
CA MET A 27 0.46 -14.24 10.38
C MET A 27 -0.47 -13.92 11.57
N SER A 28 0.08 -13.98 12.79
CA SER A 28 -0.65 -13.66 14.01
C SER A 28 -1.12 -12.19 14.03
N VAL A 29 -2.08 -11.84 14.89
CA VAL A 29 -2.50 -10.44 15.07
C VAL A 29 -1.33 -9.59 15.61
N ALA A 30 -0.57 -10.12 16.56
CA ALA A 30 0.55 -9.42 17.18
C ALA A 30 1.67 -9.11 16.17
N ASP A 31 2.03 -10.08 15.32
CA ASP A 31 3.06 -9.86 14.29
C ASP A 31 2.60 -8.89 13.22
N ARG A 32 1.31 -8.90 12.86
CA ARG A 32 0.72 -7.86 12.00
C ARG A 32 0.81 -6.47 12.64
N ALA A 33 0.58 -6.36 13.95
CA ALA A 33 0.67 -5.07 14.65
C ALA A 33 2.10 -4.52 14.69
N LYS A 34 3.13 -5.38 14.72
CA LYS A 34 4.55 -4.94 14.69
C LYS A 34 4.90 -4.13 13.44
N ILE A 35 4.25 -4.40 12.30
CA ILE A 35 4.44 -3.63 11.05
C ILE A 35 4.13 -2.15 11.28
N PHE A 36 3.14 -1.86 12.12
CA PHE A 36 2.70 -0.50 12.43
C PHE A 36 3.35 0.09 13.69
N HIS A 37 4.19 -0.68 14.38
CA HIS A 37 4.86 -0.25 15.61
C HIS A 37 5.72 1.02 15.44
N PRO A 38 6.49 1.19 14.33
CA PRO A 38 7.26 2.43 14.11
C PRO A 38 6.40 3.71 14.10
N PHE A 39 5.12 3.60 13.77
CA PHE A 39 4.20 4.73 13.67
C PHE A 39 3.32 4.91 14.91
N ALA A 40 3.46 4.05 15.93
CA ALA A 40 2.65 4.12 17.14
C ALA A 40 2.80 5.48 17.87
N ALA A 41 3.98 6.09 17.78
CA ALA A 41 4.27 7.40 18.37
C ALA A 41 3.53 8.57 17.68
N LEU A 42 3.01 8.39 16.46
CA LEU A 42 2.26 9.43 15.74
C LEU A 42 0.83 9.61 16.27
N ARG A 43 0.39 8.76 17.20
CA ARG A 43 -0.92 8.88 17.82
C ARG A 43 -1.02 10.21 18.58
N GLY A 44 -1.98 11.06 18.21
CA GLY A 44 -2.21 12.38 18.81
C GLY A 44 -1.52 13.54 18.07
N HIS A 45 -0.75 13.26 17.02
CA HIS A 45 -0.08 14.27 16.18
C HIS A 45 -0.77 14.45 14.81
N ALA A 46 -2.12 14.38 14.76
CA ALA A 46 -2.88 14.48 13.51
C ALA A 46 -2.62 15.80 12.78
N GLU A 47 -2.65 16.94 13.48
CA GLU A 47 -2.39 18.27 12.91
C GLU A 47 -1.00 18.38 12.25
N ALA A 48 0.02 17.75 12.85
CA ALA A 48 1.37 17.74 12.28
C ALA A 48 1.47 16.88 11.00
N LEU A 49 0.64 15.82 10.92
CA LEU A 49 0.52 15.00 9.72
C LEU A 49 -0.18 15.78 8.60
N ASP A 50 -1.28 16.47 8.91
CA ASP A 50 -2.04 17.29 7.96
C ASP A 50 -1.17 18.40 7.38
N ALA A 51 -0.47 19.17 8.23
CA ALA A 51 0.46 20.20 7.78
C ALA A 51 1.63 19.64 6.94
N THR A 52 2.02 18.39 7.15
CA THR A 52 3.04 17.72 6.33
C THR A 52 2.47 17.24 5.00
N ALA A 53 1.20 16.83 4.97
CA ALA A 53 0.50 16.46 3.74
C ALA A 53 0.32 17.69 2.84
N GLU A 54 -0.11 18.83 3.38
CA GLU A 54 -0.24 20.11 2.66
C GLU A 54 1.09 20.50 2.02
N ARG A 55 2.18 20.57 2.81
CA ARG A 55 3.53 20.88 2.27
C ARG A 55 3.97 19.91 1.17
N LYS A 56 3.57 18.64 1.24
CA LYS A 56 3.89 17.65 0.22
C LYS A 56 3.09 17.88 -1.07
N GLN A 57 1.82 18.26 -0.96
CA GLN A 57 1.00 18.64 -2.10
C GLN A 57 1.57 19.87 -2.80
N ASP A 58 1.89 20.93 -2.04
CA ASP A 58 2.52 22.13 -2.58
C ASP A 58 3.83 21.83 -3.30
N ALA A 59 4.66 20.94 -2.74
CA ALA A 59 5.92 20.55 -3.38
C ALA A 59 5.70 19.82 -4.71
N VAL A 60 4.72 18.91 -4.78
CA VAL A 60 4.40 18.18 -6.02
C VAL A 60 3.80 19.10 -7.08
N GLU A 61 2.91 20.02 -6.68
CA GLU A 61 2.34 21.01 -7.60
C GLU A 61 3.41 21.95 -8.15
N ASN A 62 4.33 22.42 -7.29
CA ASN A 62 5.44 23.26 -7.72
C ASN A 62 6.42 22.50 -8.64
N GLU A 63 6.67 21.21 -8.41
CA GLU A 63 7.48 20.36 -9.31
C GLU A 63 6.79 20.20 -10.67
N PHE A 64 5.49 19.91 -10.69
CA PHE A 64 4.71 19.73 -11.92
C PHE A 64 4.63 21.03 -12.75
N THR A 65 4.47 22.18 -12.09
CA THR A 65 4.44 23.49 -12.78
C THR A 65 5.80 23.95 -13.30
N LEU A 66 6.90 23.41 -12.78
CA LEU A 66 8.25 23.64 -13.33
C LEU A 66 8.47 22.81 -14.61
N ASP A 67 7.98 21.58 -14.64
CA ASP A 67 8.07 20.70 -15.82
C ASP A 67 7.24 21.23 -17.01
N ASP A 68 6.04 21.77 -16.75
CA ASP A 68 5.19 22.38 -17.80
C ASP A 68 5.80 23.67 -18.41
N GLN A 69 6.73 24.33 -17.71
CA GLN A 69 7.41 25.54 -18.19
C GLN A 69 8.62 25.25 -19.09
N ASP A 70 9.17 24.02 -19.10
CA ASP A 70 10.37 23.64 -19.86
C ASP A 70 10.06 23.15 -21.29
N PHE A 71 8.80 22.79 -21.60
CA PHE A 71 8.38 22.35 -22.95
C PHE A 71 7.91 23.49 -23.87
N GLY A 72 8.05 24.75 -23.45
CA GLY A 72 7.61 25.94 -24.18
C GLY A 72 8.75 26.86 -24.62
N ALA A 73 9.65 26.38 -25.48
CA ALA A 73 10.66 27.20 -26.18
C ALA A 73 10.70 26.90 -27.68
#